data_AF-A0A1C6NS79-F1
#
_entry.id   AF-A0A1C6NS79-F1
#
_cell.length_a   1.000
_cell.length_b   1.000
_cell.length_c   1.000
_cell.angle_alpha   90.00
_cell.angle_beta   90.00
_cell.angle_gamma   90.00
#
_symmetry.space_group_name_H-M   'P 1'
#
loop_
_entity.id
_entity.type
_entity.pdbx_description
1 polymer ?
#
loop_
_entity_poly.entity_id
_entity_poly.type
_entity_poly.pdbx_seq_one_letter_code
_entity_poly.pdbx_strand_id
1 'polypeptide(L)'
;MQQGLEEKLALRIQLFRETGQVRAEVADFVEDELRGLDSAGLHVSEETAGMLTSHLMMALNRLMNGETLDDPAAGEHMAAELADRPDAVQLARQIAARAEHDLGTAALPASETAYLAMHLAVLTARNPAAAVRGSVPDPASAEQNGGRP
;
A
#
# COMPACT_ATOMS: atom_id res chain seq x y z
N MET A 1 6.02 -12.48 20.37
CA MET A 1 4.76 -12.96 19.76
C MET A 1 4.53 -12.39 18.35
N GLN A 2 5.58 -11.98 17.61
CA GLN A 2 5.44 -11.39 16.26
C GLN A 2 5.42 -12.43 15.13
N GLN A 3 6.16 -13.54 15.25
CA GLN A 3 6.24 -14.55 14.17
C GLN A 3 4.87 -15.16 13.79
N GLY A 4 3.98 -15.37 14.76
CA GLY A 4 2.64 -15.93 14.50
C GLY A 4 1.66 -14.99 13.77
N LEU A 5 1.95 -13.70 13.64
CA LEU A 5 1.12 -12.75 12.88
C LEU A 5 1.55 -12.70 11.41
N GLU A 6 2.84 -12.80 11.14
CA GLU A 6 3.40 -12.92 9.78
C GLU A 6 2.99 -14.27 9.15
N GLU A 7 3.07 -15.35 9.93
CA GLU A 7 2.63 -16.69 9.50
C GLU A 7 1.13 -16.74 9.16
N LYS A 8 0.29 -15.96 9.87
CA LYS A 8 -1.15 -15.85 9.56
C LYS A 8 -1.43 -15.14 8.25
N LEU A 9 -0.67 -14.08 7.96
CA LEU A 9 -0.82 -13.35 6.70
C LEU A 9 -0.40 -14.22 5.52
N ALA A 10 0.72 -14.95 5.66
CA ALA A 10 1.17 -15.92 4.66
C ALA A 10 0.13 -17.04 4.44
N LEU A 11 -0.42 -17.60 5.53
CA LEU A 11 -1.48 -18.61 5.44
C LEU A 11 -2.73 -18.07 4.74
N ARG A 12 -3.10 -16.81 4.99
CA ARG A 12 -4.22 -16.16 4.30
C ARG A 12 -3.99 -16.15 2.79
N ILE A 13 -2.83 -15.67 2.33
CA ILE A 13 -2.49 -15.63 0.89
C ILE A 13 -2.52 -17.05 0.31
N GLN A 14 -1.94 -18.02 1.02
CA GLN A 14 -1.96 -19.42 0.60
C GLN A 14 -3.39 -19.95 0.44
N LEU A 15 -4.29 -19.68 1.39
CA LEU A 15 -5.68 -20.11 1.32
C LEU A 15 -6.41 -19.49 0.12
N PHE A 16 -6.21 -18.20 -0.15
CA PHE A 16 -6.80 -17.54 -1.32
C PHE A 16 -6.39 -18.22 -2.63
N ARG A 17 -5.12 -18.63 -2.73
CA ARG A 17 -4.57 -19.37 -3.88
C ARG A 17 -5.09 -20.80 -3.97
N GLU A 18 -4.99 -21.57 -2.89
CA GLU A 18 -5.32 -23.00 -2.88
C GLU A 18 -6.82 -23.26 -3.06
N THR A 19 -7.67 -22.36 -2.56
CA THR A 19 -9.12 -22.45 -2.73
C THR A 19 -9.59 -21.99 -4.12
N GLY A 20 -8.68 -21.43 -4.93
CA GLY A 20 -9.01 -20.85 -6.24
C GLY A 20 -9.88 -19.59 -6.14
N GLN A 21 -9.97 -18.97 -4.96
CA GLN A 21 -10.71 -17.72 -4.78
C GLN A 21 -10.04 -16.58 -5.56
N VAL A 22 -8.72 -16.66 -5.74
CA VAL A 22 -7.97 -15.81 -6.68
C VAL A 22 -7.02 -16.62 -7.54
N ARG A 23 -6.69 -16.07 -8.70
CA ARG A 23 -5.64 -16.60 -9.59
C ARG A 23 -4.29 -16.62 -8.89
N ALA A 24 -3.47 -17.63 -9.21
CA ALA A 24 -2.15 -17.80 -8.59
C ALA A 24 -1.24 -16.60 -8.86
N GLU A 25 -1.29 -16.07 -10.09
CA GLU A 25 -0.50 -14.91 -10.51
C GLU A 25 -0.85 -13.66 -9.66
N VAL A 26 -2.12 -13.51 -9.27
CA VAL A 26 -2.56 -12.41 -8.39
C VAL A 26 -2.03 -12.61 -6.97
N ALA A 27 -2.08 -13.82 -6.44
CA ALA A 27 -1.55 -14.12 -5.11
C ALA A 27 -0.03 -13.89 -5.04
N ASP A 28 0.71 -14.38 -6.05
CA ASP A 28 2.16 -14.22 -6.16
C ASP A 28 2.54 -12.73 -6.24
N PHE A 29 1.84 -11.95 -7.08
CA PHE A 29 2.05 -10.50 -7.17
C PHE A 29 1.83 -9.79 -5.83
N VAL A 30 0.72 -10.09 -5.15
CA VAL A 30 0.42 -9.45 -3.86
C VAL A 30 1.44 -9.82 -2.79
N GLU A 31 1.92 -11.06 -2.77
CA GLU A 31 2.98 -11.48 -1.85
C GLU A 31 4.28 -10.69 -2.09
N ASP A 32 4.68 -10.52 -3.35
CA ASP A 32 5.90 -9.78 -3.70
C ASP A 32 5.77 -8.29 -3.35
N GLU A 33 4.60 -7.69 -3.57
CA GLU A 33 4.33 -6.30 -3.16
C GLU A 33 4.43 -6.13 -1.64
N LEU A 34 3.83 -7.03 -0.86
CA LEU A 34 3.90 -7.01 0.59
C LEU A 34 5.34 -7.17 1.10
N ARG A 35 6.12 -8.06 0.48
CA ARG A 35 7.55 -8.21 0.79
C ARG A 35 8.35 -6.96 0.45
N GLY A 36 8.00 -6.27 -0.65
CA GLY A 36 8.58 -4.99 -1.03
C GLY A 36 8.29 -3.88 0.00
N LEU A 37 7.05 -3.82 0.50
CA LEU A 37 6.65 -2.89 1.55
C LEU A 37 7.41 -3.15 2.86
N ASP A 38 7.53 -4.42 3.26
CA ASP A 38 8.29 -4.82 4.45
C ASP A 38 9.78 -4.47 4.33
N SER A 39 10.37 -4.73 3.16
CA SER A 39 11.76 -4.38 2.85
C SER A 39 12.00 -2.86 2.81
N ALA A 40 10.97 -2.07 2.47
CA ALA A 40 10.99 -0.61 2.56
C ALA A 40 10.86 -0.09 4.01
N GLY A 41 10.75 -1.00 4.99
CA GLY A 41 10.69 -0.70 6.41
C GLY A 41 9.28 -0.47 6.93
N LEU A 42 8.22 -0.78 6.16
CA LEU A 42 6.83 -0.77 6.63
C LEU A 42 6.52 -2.06 7.36
N HIS A 43 5.99 -2.00 8.58
CA HIS A 43 5.69 -3.23 9.31
C HIS A 43 4.50 -3.98 8.69
N VAL A 44 4.76 -5.06 7.98
CA VAL A 44 3.74 -5.90 7.34
C VAL A 44 3.42 -7.12 8.21
N SER A 45 2.19 -7.16 8.73
CA SER A 45 1.66 -8.30 9.48
C SER A 45 0.17 -8.47 9.21
N GLU A 46 -0.42 -9.57 9.67
CA GLU A 46 -1.87 -9.77 9.60
C GLU A 46 -2.67 -8.59 10.19
N GLU A 47 -2.17 -7.97 11.26
CA GLU A 47 -2.84 -6.85 11.93
C GLU A 47 -2.80 -5.55 11.12
N THR A 48 -1.68 -5.31 10.42
CA THR A 48 -1.43 -4.05 9.71
C THR A 48 -1.83 -4.13 8.25
N ALA A 49 -1.64 -5.28 7.62
CA ALA A 49 -1.79 -5.49 6.19
C ALA A 49 -2.88 -6.52 5.82
N GLY A 50 -3.54 -7.19 6.77
CA GLY A 50 -4.54 -8.23 6.46
C GLY A 50 -5.70 -7.71 5.58
N MET A 51 -6.25 -6.53 5.92
CA MET A 51 -7.32 -5.89 5.12
C MET A 51 -6.81 -5.43 3.75
N LEU A 52 -5.63 -4.80 3.70
CA LEU A 52 -4.98 -4.40 2.45
C LEU A 52 -4.80 -5.60 1.51
N THR A 53 -4.31 -6.70 2.06
CA THR A 53 -4.01 -7.94 1.34
C THR A 53 -5.27 -8.54 0.74
N SER A 54 -6.34 -8.68 1.54
CA SER A 54 -7.62 -9.18 1.03
C SER A 54 -8.26 -8.25 -0.01
N HIS A 55 -8.20 -6.93 0.19
CA HIS A 55 -8.70 -5.97 -0.79
C HIS A 55 -7.94 -6.08 -2.12
N LEU A 56 -6.60 -6.05 -2.09
CA LEU A 56 -5.77 -6.07 -3.29
C LEU A 56 -5.94 -7.39 -4.07
N MET A 57 -5.93 -8.53 -3.37
CA MET A 57 -6.18 -9.83 -4.00
C MET A 57 -7.54 -9.88 -4.70
N MET A 58 -8.60 -9.38 -4.05
CA MET A 58 -9.95 -9.38 -4.64
C MET A 58 -10.09 -8.39 -5.80
N ALA A 59 -9.59 -7.17 -5.65
CA ALA A 59 -9.66 -6.14 -6.68
C ALA A 59 -8.91 -6.59 -7.95
N LEU A 60 -7.67 -7.04 -7.81
CA LEU A 60 -6.88 -7.50 -8.96
C LEU A 60 -7.48 -8.73 -9.63
N ASN A 61 -8.02 -9.68 -8.86
CA ASN A 61 -8.66 -10.86 -9.43
C ASN A 61 -9.91 -10.50 -10.24
N ARG A 62 -10.76 -9.61 -9.71
CA ARG A 62 -11.94 -9.11 -10.43
C ARG A 62 -11.54 -8.37 -11.71
N LEU A 63 -10.50 -7.55 -11.64
CA LEU A 63 -9.97 -6.83 -12.80
C LEU A 63 -9.41 -7.79 -13.87
N MET A 64 -8.68 -8.84 -13.47
CA MET A 64 -8.21 -9.91 -14.35
C MET A 64 -9.35 -10.70 -15.00
N ASN A 65 -10.51 -10.75 -14.36
CA ASN A 65 -11.72 -11.38 -14.89
C ASN A 65 -12.54 -10.43 -15.78
N GLY A 66 -12.10 -9.17 -15.95
CA GLY A 66 -12.82 -8.16 -16.73
C GLY A 66 -14.05 -7.59 -16.02
N GLU A 67 -14.16 -7.76 -14.70
CA GLU A 67 -15.23 -7.18 -13.91
C GLU A 67 -15.01 -5.68 -13.69
N THR A 68 -16.11 -4.92 -13.63
CA THR A 68 -16.06 -3.48 -13.35
C THR A 68 -15.88 -3.23 -11.84
N LEU A 69 -14.96 -2.33 -11.53
CA LEU A 69 -14.63 -1.86 -10.18
C LEU A 69 -14.86 -0.35 -10.00
N ASP A 70 -15.49 0.30 -10.97
CA ASP A 70 -15.70 1.73 -10.91
C ASP A 70 -16.77 2.07 -9.86
N ASP A 71 -16.41 2.93 -8.91
CA ASP A 71 -17.31 3.53 -7.93
C ASP A 71 -17.18 5.06 -8.01
N PRO A 72 -18.03 5.73 -8.79
CA PRO A 72 -17.98 7.17 -8.94
C PRO A 72 -18.23 7.94 -7.62
N ALA A 73 -18.91 7.33 -6.65
CA ALA A 73 -19.24 7.97 -5.38
C ALA A 73 -18.06 7.99 -4.39
N ALA A 74 -17.04 7.16 -4.62
CA ALA A 74 -15.82 7.11 -3.83
C ALA A 74 -14.94 8.38 -3.96
N GLY A 75 -15.02 9.07 -5.11
CA GLY A 75 -14.03 10.07 -5.51
C GLY A 75 -13.89 11.27 -4.56
N GLU A 76 -14.98 11.94 -4.20
CA GLU A 76 -14.93 13.19 -3.42
C GLU A 76 -14.56 12.95 -1.96
N HIS A 77 -15.11 11.89 -1.35
CA HIS A 77 -14.86 11.58 0.06
C HIS A 77 -13.40 11.13 0.29
N MET A 78 -12.84 10.34 -0.63
CA MET A 78 -11.46 9.87 -0.48
C MET A 78 -10.43 10.94 -0.78
N ALA A 79 -10.72 11.87 -1.70
CA ALA A 79 -9.81 12.98 -1.99
C ALA A 79 -9.53 13.83 -0.74
N ALA A 80 -10.56 14.08 0.08
CA ALA A 80 -10.41 14.80 1.34
C ALA A 80 -9.57 14.01 2.36
N GLU A 81 -9.85 12.71 2.54
CA GLU A 81 -9.13 11.83 3.47
C GLU A 81 -7.65 11.60 3.08
N LEU A 82 -7.33 11.71 1.79
CA LEU A 82 -6.00 11.49 1.24
C LEU A 82 -5.21 12.79 1.03
N ALA A 83 -5.82 13.95 1.23
CA ALA A 83 -5.17 15.26 1.00
C ALA A 83 -3.86 15.40 1.79
N ASP A 84 -3.84 14.91 3.04
CA ASP A 84 -2.68 14.96 3.93
C ASP A 84 -1.78 13.71 3.82
N ARG A 85 -2.02 12.83 2.83
CA ARG A 85 -1.34 11.54 2.69
C ARG A 85 -0.83 11.28 1.26
N PRO A 86 -0.02 12.19 0.67
CA PRO A 86 0.42 12.08 -0.71
C PRO A 86 1.34 10.88 -0.98
N ASP A 87 2.09 10.45 0.04
CA ASP A 87 2.95 9.26 0.03
C ASP A 87 2.14 7.98 -0.19
N ALA A 88 1.02 7.81 0.52
CA ALA A 88 0.13 6.67 0.36
C ALA A 88 -0.51 6.63 -1.04
N VAL A 89 -0.88 7.80 -1.57
CA VAL A 89 -1.41 7.93 -2.95
C VAL A 89 -0.35 7.56 -3.98
N GLN A 90 0.89 8.04 -3.81
CA GLN A 90 1.97 7.72 -4.72
C GLN A 90 2.31 6.23 -4.71
N LEU A 91 2.27 5.59 -3.55
CA LEU A 91 2.51 4.16 -3.41
C LEU A 91 1.39 3.34 -4.05
N ALA A 92 0.13 3.73 -3.85
CA ALA A 92 -1.01 3.08 -4.49
C ALA A 92 -0.91 3.11 -6.02
N ARG A 93 -0.53 4.27 -6.59
CA ARG A 93 -0.33 4.42 -8.05
C ARG A 93 0.81 3.55 -8.57
N GLN A 94 1.89 3.42 -7.82
CA GLN A 94 3.01 2.56 -8.19
C GLN A 94 2.61 1.09 -8.21
N ILE A 95 1.88 0.63 -7.20
CA ILE A 95 1.35 -0.75 -7.14
C ILE A 95 0.37 -0.98 -8.30
N ALA A 96 -0.54 -0.05 -8.56
CA ALA A 96 -1.49 -0.16 -9.67
C ALA A 96 -0.79 -0.24 -11.04
N ALA A 97 0.23 0.57 -11.27
CA ALA A 97 1.01 0.55 -12.50
C ALA A 97 1.80 -0.76 -12.67
N ARG A 98 2.36 -1.32 -11.58
CA ARG A 98 3.01 -2.63 -11.61
C ARG A 98 2.01 -3.75 -11.88
N ALA A 99 0.83 -3.70 -11.27
CA ALA A 99 -0.22 -4.68 -11.53
C ALA A 99 -0.64 -4.70 -13.01
N GLU A 100 -0.83 -3.52 -13.61
CA GLU A 100 -1.11 -3.39 -15.05
C GLU A 100 0.00 -4.02 -15.91
N HIS A 101 1.26 -3.74 -15.58
CA HIS A 101 2.41 -4.25 -16.33
C HIS A 101 2.63 -5.76 -16.16
N ASP A 102 2.62 -6.26 -14.91
CA ASP A 102 3.04 -7.61 -14.56
C ASP A 102 1.91 -8.64 -14.73
N LEU A 103 0.66 -8.25 -14.44
CA LEU A 103 -0.51 -9.12 -14.57
C LEU A 103 -1.21 -8.95 -15.94
N GLY A 104 -0.93 -7.86 -16.66
CA GLY A 104 -1.62 -7.55 -17.91
C GLY A 104 -3.10 -7.19 -17.72
N THR A 105 -3.46 -6.69 -16.53
CA THR A 105 -4.81 -6.17 -16.27
C THR A 105 -5.08 -4.88 -17.04
N ALA A 106 -6.35 -4.49 -17.12
CA ALA A 106 -6.67 -3.08 -17.36
C ALA A 106 -6.09 -2.20 -16.23
N ALA A 107 -5.99 -0.90 -16.47
CA ALA A 107 -5.62 0.06 -15.43
C ALA A 107 -6.67 0.04 -14.30
N LEU A 108 -6.20 0.10 -13.04
CA LEU A 108 -7.11 0.21 -11.89
C LEU A 108 -7.89 1.52 -11.98
N PRO A 109 -9.22 1.51 -11.76
CA PRO A 109 -10.00 2.72 -11.65
C PRO A 109 -9.48 3.68 -10.57
N ALA A 110 -9.81 4.96 -10.71
CA ALA A 110 -9.41 5.98 -9.75
C ALA A 110 -9.97 5.70 -8.35
N SER A 111 -11.21 5.17 -8.26
CA SER A 111 -11.84 4.73 -7.01
C SER A 111 -11.01 3.65 -6.30
N GLU A 112 -10.62 2.60 -7.02
CA GLU A 112 -9.81 1.49 -6.48
C GLU A 112 -8.41 1.97 -6.06
N THR A 113 -7.80 2.86 -6.86
CA THR A 113 -6.51 3.46 -6.49
C THR A 113 -6.63 4.27 -5.19
N ALA A 114 -7.75 4.97 -4.98
CA ALA A 114 -8.00 5.72 -3.77
C ALA A 114 -8.29 4.81 -2.55
N TYR A 115 -9.06 3.72 -2.71
CA TYR A 115 -9.23 2.69 -1.67
C TYR A 115 -7.89 2.06 -1.27
N LEU A 116 -7.05 1.71 -2.24
CA LEU A 116 -5.70 1.19 -2.00
C LEU A 116 -4.86 2.22 -1.22
N ALA A 117 -4.91 3.49 -1.60
CA ALA A 117 -4.21 4.55 -0.90
C ALA A 117 -4.68 4.70 0.56
N MET A 118 -5.97 4.52 0.85
CA MET A 118 -6.47 4.53 2.24
C MET A 118 -5.91 3.37 3.07
N HIS A 119 -5.82 2.17 2.50
CA HIS A 119 -5.21 1.04 3.19
C HIS A 119 -3.72 1.27 3.47
N LEU A 120 -2.99 1.82 2.50
CA LEU A 120 -1.58 2.16 2.65
C LEU A 120 -1.35 3.29 3.65
N ALA A 121 -2.24 4.27 3.69
CA ALA A 121 -2.23 5.34 4.69
C ALA A 121 -2.34 4.80 6.12
N VAL A 122 -3.17 3.79 6.35
CA VAL A 122 -3.27 3.13 7.67
C VAL A 122 -1.98 2.37 7.98
N LEU A 123 -1.40 1.69 6.99
CA LEU A 123 -0.14 0.96 7.14
C LEU A 123 1.04 1.90 7.49
N THR A 124 1.15 3.05 6.80
CA THR A 124 2.21 4.05 7.05
C THR A 124 2.00 4.78 8.38
N ALA A 125 0.76 5.13 8.73
CA ALA A 125 0.45 5.80 10.01
C ALA A 125 0.77 4.94 11.24
N ARG A 126 0.62 3.61 11.13
CA ARG A 126 0.98 2.65 12.19
C ARG A 126 2.49 2.41 12.31
N ASN A 127 3.28 2.96 11.40
CA ASN A 127 4.73 2.82 11.38
C ASN A 127 5.44 4.19 11.26
N PRO A 128 5.34 5.06 12.29
CA PRO A 128 5.89 6.42 12.24
C PRO A 128 7.43 6.46 12.08
N ALA A 129 8.13 5.35 12.31
CA ALA A 129 9.59 5.25 12.13
C ALA A 129 10.04 5.33 10.66
N ALA A 130 9.19 4.97 9.69
CA ALA A 130 9.49 5.11 8.27
C ALA A 130 9.34 6.56 7.78
N ALA A 131 8.36 7.31 8.32
CA ALA A 131 8.11 8.71 7.97
C ALA A 131 9.27 9.65 8.37
N VAL A 132 10.00 9.34 9.45
CA VAL A 132 11.13 10.13 9.95
C VAL A 132 12.37 10.04 9.05
N ARG A 133 12.49 9.02 8.18
CA ARG A 133 13.66 8.90 7.28
C ARG A 133 13.56 9.71 5.98
N GLY A 134 12.39 10.29 5.68
CA GLY A 134 12.18 11.18 4.52
C GLY A 134 12.25 12.68 4.83
N SER A 135 12.38 13.07 6.09
CA SER A 135 12.46 14.47 6.52
C SER A 135 13.80 14.75 7.19
N VAL A 136 14.86 14.88 6.38
CA VAL A 136 16.08 15.58 6.80
C VAL A 136 16.03 16.98 6.19
N PRO A 137 15.71 18.05 6.95
CA PRO A 137 16.12 19.38 6.57
C PRO A 137 17.62 19.54 6.85
N ASP A 138 18.28 20.13 5.86
CA ASP A 138 19.69 20.51 5.72
C ASP A 138 20.36 21.03 7.03
N PRO A 139 21.55 20.56 7.42
CA PRO A 139 22.32 21.11 8.53
C PRO A 139 23.09 22.36 8.06
N ALA A 140 22.39 23.44 7.71
CA ALA A 140 23.01 24.70 7.34
C ALA A 140 22.30 25.90 8.01
N SER A 141 22.38 25.97 9.33
CA SER A 141 22.20 27.21 10.09
C SER A 141 22.91 27.13 11.44
N ALA A 142 24.21 26.83 11.39
CA ALA A 142 25.13 27.17 12.45
C ALA A 142 26.12 28.19 11.89
N GLU A 143 26.00 29.43 12.38
CA GLU A 143 27.02 30.50 12.49
C GLU A 143 26.41 31.87 12.18
N GLN A 144 25.88 32.51 13.23
CA GLN A 144 25.93 33.97 13.35
C GLN A 144 26.47 34.28 14.75
N ASN A 145 27.80 34.40 14.80
CA ASN A 145 28.56 34.89 15.96
C ASN A 145 29.16 36.26 15.58
N GLY A 146 29.00 37.25 16.45
CA GLY A 146 29.49 38.61 16.28
C GLY A 146 28.46 39.59 16.86
N GLY A 147 28.52 39.97 18.13
CA GLY A 147 29.62 40.69 18.75
C GLY A 147 29.03 42.03 19.21
N ARG A 148 28.66 42.12 20.50
CA ARG A 148 28.17 43.38 21.09
C ARG A 148 29.38 44.27 21.46
N PRO A 149 29.29 45.59 21.27
CA PRO A 149 30.31 46.54 21.75
C PRO A 149 30.31 46.65 23.28
#